data_AF-A0AAE3LHL9-F1
#
_entry.id   AF-A0AAE3LHL9-F1
#
_cell.length_a   1.000
_cell.length_b   1.000
_cell.length_c   1.000
_cell.angle_alpha   90.00
_cell.angle_beta   90.00
_cell.angle_gamma   90.00
#
_symmetry.space_group_name_H-M   'P 1'
#
loop_
_entity.id
_entity.type
_entity.pdbx_description
1 polymer ?
#
loop_
_entity_poly.entity_id
_entity_poly.type
_entity_poly.pdbx_seq_one_letter_code
_entity_poly.pdbx_strand_id
1 'polypeptide(L)'
;MNEKQIRGVNQFLKKGFRLKQEEVPAPLRNTEFVTEVISDPNQCPKCDGPIKIIGRPEDSDGTFITKCKKRREHVERIPRKERIRYELRYETVFNCICEAFEWEFSGLESRSTLPRYIIGHTAEAIDICLIHTENRYEKTIKEIFDRAIRREQVTLLLTPRSSVKEIFEITEVFAVGPLVCPVPFENLESPGSIKQSVNNTKRSRDLTHQIEQQRDIEADSFLKKGDKNPLYIATELAYMRLLRENGELSVADGSRLEEICSAAFSHIATILPSVGGEDNSGESLPDNIFRIPEDEAKSYDPILALVDTKSGTDANFAKELIEQKHKGYIERVQRQPSLRDHTVAHTFVVFDVDGHQEIEFHDGMRQYYDADTVMVVLTAEALAYIIAAYFSAITANELELAEGAFTDVIRTFFSRDRFYEDLTTDDRRRTRFDLDSHYPDHLRDEYAQKYVEREQLIVVTGDMVDAHFKNTIDTKGRIEHILEGYLLA
;
A
#
# COMPACT_ATOMS: atom_id res chain seq x y z
N MET A 1 -14.48 -2.39 -33.88
CA MET A 1 -15.71 -1.57 -33.66
C MET A 1 -15.51 -0.17 -34.24
N ASN A 2 -16.51 0.42 -34.92
CA ASN A 2 -16.42 1.80 -35.42
C ASN A 2 -17.00 2.83 -34.43
N GLU A 3 -16.73 4.13 -34.66
CA GLU A 3 -17.16 5.25 -33.80
C GLU A 3 -18.68 5.26 -33.50
N LYS A 4 -19.51 4.93 -34.49
CA LYS A 4 -20.98 4.86 -34.31
C LYS A 4 -21.38 3.71 -33.39
N GLN A 5 -20.72 2.56 -33.53
CA GLN A 5 -20.94 1.39 -32.67
C GLN A 5 -20.46 1.67 -31.24
N ILE A 6 -19.30 2.30 -31.05
CA ILE A 6 -18.78 2.69 -29.73
C ILE A 6 -19.79 3.58 -29.00
N ARG A 7 -20.25 4.65 -29.66
CA ARG A 7 -21.31 5.52 -29.12
C ARG A 7 -22.61 4.76 -28.84
N GLY A 8 -22.98 3.83 -29.72
CA GLY A 8 -24.12 2.95 -29.54
C GLY A 8 -24.01 2.09 -28.28
N VAL A 9 -22.87 1.43 -28.05
CA VAL A 9 -22.63 0.60 -26.86
C VAL A 9 -22.60 1.47 -25.60
N ASN A 10 -21.93 2.62 -25.63
CA ASN A 10 -21.93 3.55 -24.49
C ASN A 10 -23.35 4.00 -24.10
N GLN A 11 -24.18 4.37 -25.08
CA GLN A 11 -25.58 4.73 -24.83
C GLN A 11 -26.40 3.55 -24.29
N PHE A 12 -26.12 2.33 -24.75
CA PHE A 12 -26.77 1.13 -24.23
C PHE A 12 -26.43 0.94 -22.75
N LEU A 13 -25.15 1.02 -22.38
CA LEU A 13 -24.68 0.89 -21.00
C LEU A 13 -25.29 1.95 -20.06
N LYS A 14 -25.44 3.20 -20.53
CA LYS A 14 -26.11 4.28 -19.78
C LYS A 14 -27.61 4.03 -19.53
N LYS A 15 -28.31 3.37 -20.46
CA LYS A 15 -29.74 3.06 -20.33
C LYS A 15 -30.02 1.85 -19.44
N GLY A 16 -29.04 0.96 -19.26
CA GLY A 16 -29.10 -0.19 -18.36
C GLY A 16 -29.27 -1.54 -19.07
N PHE A 17 -29.90 -2.49 -18.39
CA PHE A 17 -29.99 -3.89 -18.81
C PHE A 17 -31.34 -4.21 -19.46
N ARG A 18 -31.34 -5.12 -20.45
CA ARG A 18 -32.55 -5.65 -21.09
C ARG A 18 -33.47 -4.55 -21.62
N LEU A 19 -33.03 -3.84 -22.66
CA LEU A 19 -33.78 -2.76 -23.28
C LEU A 19 -34.90 -3.29 -24.19
N LYS A 20 -35.97 -2.52 -24.37
CA LYS A 20 -36.94 -2.74 -25.46
C LYS A 20 -36.33 -2.34 -26.81
N GLN A 21 -36.89 -2.82 -27.91
CA GLN A 21 -36.34 -2.56 -29.26
C GLN A 21 -36.24 -1.06 -29.58
N GLU A 22 -37.25 -0.29 -29.17
CA GLU A 22 -37.29 1.17 -29.32
C GLU A 22 -36.22 1.89 -28.48
N GLU A 23 -35.77 1.27 -27.40
CA GLU A 23 -34.75 1.81 -26.50
C GLU A 23 -33.32 1.48 -26.97
N VAL A 24 -33.14 0.41 -27.76
CA VAL A 24 -31.85 0.04 -28.35
C VAL A 24 -31.34 1.19 -29.22
N PRO A 25 -30.10 1.69 -28.97
CA PRO A 25 -29.49 2.75 -29.77
C PRO A 25 -29.46 2.40 -31.26
N ALA A 26 -29.82 3.35 -32.11
CA ALA A 26 -29.92 3.14 -33.56
C ALA A 26 -28.66 2.49 -34.19
N PRO A 27 -27.42 2.84 -33.79
CA PRO A 27 -26.22 2.20 -34.34
C PRO A 27 -26.07 0.70 -34.03
N LEU A 28 -26.79 0.18 -33.02
CA LEU A 28 -26.71 -1.22 -32.61
C LEU A 28 -27.91 -2.06 -33.07
N ARG A 29 -28.99 -1.43 -33.54
CA ARG A 29 -30.21 -2.15 -33.95
C ARG A 29 -29.88 -3.10 -35.09
N ASN A 30 -30.30 -4.36 -34.95
CA ASN A 30 -30.08 -5.44 -35.92
C ASN A 30 -28.60 -5.70 -36.23
N THR A 31 -27.70 -5.45 -35.27
CA THR A 31 -26.28 -5.78 -35.38
C THR A 31 -25.92 -6.97 -34.48
N GLU A 32 -24.76 -7.55 -34.70
CA GLU A 32 -24.20 -8.62 -33.87
C GLU A 32 -23.92 -8.23 -32.41
N PHE A 33 -23.90 -6.94 -32.09
CA PHE A 33 -23.64 -6.45 -30.72
C PHE A 33 -24.81 -6.66 -29.76
N VAL A 34 -26.01 -6.94 -30.27
CA VAL A 34 -27.21 -7.14 -29.45
C VAL A 34 -27.84 -8.49 -29.72
N THR A 35 -28.38 -9.10 -28.68
CA THR A 35 -29.12 -10.35 -28.76
C THR A 35 -30.48 -10.24 -28.13
N GLU A 36 -31.47 -10.87 -28.75
CA GLU A 36 -32.78 -11.03 -28.15
C GLU A 36 -32.71 -12.00 -26.98
N VAL A 37 -33.31 -11.59 -25.87
CA VAL A 37 -33.52 -12.40 -24.68
C VAL A 37 -34.97 -12.29 -24.25
N ILE A 38 -35.49 -13.35 -23.65
CA ILE A 38 -36.83 -13.35 -23.10
C ILE A 38 -36.73 -13.01 -21.62
N SER A 39 -37.30 -11.87 -21.23
CA SER A 39 -37.38 -11.50 -19.82
C SER A 39 -38.73 -11.87 -19.24
N ASP A 40 -38.73 -12.30 -17.98
CA ASP A 40 -39.97 -12.44 -17.24
C ASP A 40 -40.55 -11.05 -16.91
N PRO A 41 -41.87 -10.88 -17.01
CA PRO A 41 -42.50 -9.61 -16.70
C PRO A 41 -42.44 -9.37 -15.18
N ASN A 42 -42.06 -8.15 -14.78
CA ASN A 42 -41.87 -7.76 -13.39
C ASN A 42 -42.76 -6.57 -12.95
N GLN A 43 -43.40 -5.88 -13.90
CA GLN A 43 -44.25 -4.70 -13.67
C GLN A 43 -45.60 -4.82 -14.40
N CYS A 44 -46.62 -4.20 -13.80
CA CYS A 44 -47.99 -4.21 -14.31
C CYS A 44 -48.14 -3.14 -15.39
N PRO A 45 -48.54 -3.47 -16.63
CA PRO A 45 -48.64 -2.49 -17.72
C PRO A 45 -49.70 -1.40 -17.49
N LYS A 46 -50.59 -1.55 -16.51
CA LYS A 46 -51.64 -0.55 -16.18
C LYS A 46 -51.25 0.44 -15.07
N CYS A 47 -50.28 0.11 -14.22
CA CYS A 47 -49.98 0.95 -13.05
C CYS A 47 -48.53 0.88 -12.56
N ASP A 48 -47.65 0.24 -13.33
CA ASP A 48 -46.24 -0.03 -13.03
C ASP A 48 -45.96 -0.72 -11.69
N GLY A 49 -47.02 -1.20 -11.02
CA GLY A 49 -46.91 -1.91 -9.76
C GLY A 49 -46.29 -3.31 -9.95
N PRO A 50 -45.60 -3.85 -8.94
CA PRO A 50 -44.96 -5.17 -9.04
C PRO A 50 -46.00 -6.25 -9.30
N ILE A 51 -45.66 -7.24 -10.12
CA ILE A 51 -46.58 -8.34 -10.48
C ILE A 51 -46.18 -9.67 -9.86
N LYS A 52 -47.14 -10.58 -9.79
CA LYS A 52 -46.94 -12.01 -9.55
C LYS A 52 -47.38 -12.77 -10.80
N ILE A 53 -46.53 -13.67 -11.28
CA ILE A 53 -46.89 -14.60 -12.34
C ILE A 53 -47.81 -15.67 -11.74
N ILE A 54 -49.02 -15.81 -12.29
CA ILE A 54 -50.04 -16.75 -11.82
C ILE A 54 -50.38 -17.84 -12.84
N GLY A 55 -49.90 -17.70 -14.08
CA GLY A 55 -49.93 -18.75 -15.11
C GLY A 55 -48.73 -18.61 -16.04
N ARG A 56 -48.02 -19.72 -16.27
CA ARG A 56 -46.94 -19.82 -17.26
C ARG A 56 -47.51 -20.47 -18.53
N PRO A 57 -47.03 -20.08 -19.72
CA PRO A 57 -47.48 -20.71 -20.95
C PRO A 57 -47.04 -22.17 -21.05
N GLU A 58 -47.92 -23.02 -21.59
CA GLU A 58 -47.64 -24.43 -21.89
C GLU A 58 -46.83 -24.57 -23.21
N ASP A 59 -46.89 -23.57 -24.10
CA ASP A 59 -46.26 -23.59 -25.43
C ASP A 59 -45.24 -22.46 -25.64
N SER A 60 -44.37 -22.62 -26.65
CA SER A 60 -43.25 -21.72 -27.00
C SER A 60 -43.66 -20.28 -27.36
N ASP A 61 -44.88 -20.06 -27.85
CA ASP A 61 -45.44 -18.73 -28.18
C ASP A 61 -46.16 -18.04 -27.01
N GLY A 62 -46.25 -18.71 -25.87
CA GLY A 62 -47.37 -18.46 -24.98
C GLY A 62 -47.31 -17.19 -24.12
N THR A 63 -48.50 -16.87 -23.62
CA THR A 63 -48.83 -15.65 -22.89
C THR A 63 -48.76 -15.87 -21.39
N PHE A 64 -48.08 -14.99 -20.65
CA PHE A 64 -48.06 -15.05 -19.19
C PHE A 64 -49.35 -14.44 -18.63
N ILE A 65 -49.94 -15.10 -17.64
CA ILE A 65 -51.01 -14.48 -16.84
C ILE A 65 -50.37 -13.92 -15.58
N THR A 66 -50.48 -12.61 -15.41
CA THR A 66 -49.88 -11.88 -14.29
C THR A 66 -50.94 -11.17 -13.49
N LYS A 67 -50.71 -11.01 -12.20
CA LYS A 67 -51.58 -10.28 -11.28
C LYS A 67 -50.78 -9.20 -10.58
N CYS A 68 -51.23 -7.95 -10.62
CA CYS A 68 -50.56 -6.88 -9.89
C CYS A 68 -50.69 -7.10 -8.38
N LYS A 69 -49.58 -6.93 -7.66
CA LYS A 69 -49.54 -6.98 -6.19
C LYS A 69 -50.13 -5.71 -5.57
N LYS A 70 -50.04 -4.55 -6.26
CA LYS A 70 -50.54 -3.26 -5.79
C LYS A 70 -52.05 -3.10 -5.98
N ARG A 71 -52.59 -3.54 -7.12
CA ARG A 71 -54.04 -3.50 -7.42
C ARG A 71 -54.51 -4.87 -7.87
N ARG A 72 -55.19 -5.58 -6.98
CA ARG A 72 -55.52 -7.00 -7.20
C ARG A 72 -56.49 -7.21 -8.36
N GLU A 73 -57.24 -6.18 -8.78
CA GLU A 73 -58.08 -6.22 -9.99
C GLU A 73 -57.28 -6.24 -11.31
N HIS A 74 -56.01 -5.85 -11.32
CA HIS A 74 -55.21 -5.89 -12.54
C HIS A 74 -54.70 -7.31 -12.80
N VAL A 75 -55.39 -8.03 -13.67
CA VAL A 75 -54.96 -9.31 -14.24
C VAL A 75 -54.66 -9.10 -15.71
N GLU A 76 -53.42 -9.33 -16.11
CA GLU A 76 -52.94 -9.03 -17.45
C GLU A 76 -52.37 -10.27 -18.14
N ARG A 77 -52.59 -10.32 -19.45
CA ARG A 77 -52.08 -11.34 -20.35
C ARG A 77 -50.94 -10.73 -21.16
N ILE A 78 -49.71 -11.11 -20.84
CA ILE A 78 -48.51 -10.52 -21.46
C ILE A 78 -47.97 -11.49 -22.52
N PRO A 79 -48.10 -11.16 -23.82
CA PRO A 79 -47.63 -12.03 -24.90
C PRO A 79 -46.10 -12.09 -24.96
N ARG A 80 -45.56 -13.14 -25.58
CA ARG A 80 -44.11 -13.32 -25.76
C ARG A 80 -43.43 -12.10 -26.38
N LYS A 81 -44.04 -11.46 -27.38
CA LYS A 81 -43.48 -10.28 -28.07
C LYS A 81 -43.21 -9.12 -27.12
N GLU A 82 -44.07 -8.90 -26.12
CA GLU A 82 -43.89 -7.84 -25.11
C GLU A 82 -42.82 -8.18 -24.05
N ARG A 83 -42.30 -9.40 -24.07
CA ARG A 83 -41.25 -9.91 -23.18
C ARG A 83 -39.87 -9.94 -23.84
N ILE A 84 -39.81 -9.73 -25.15
CA ILE A 84 -38.54 -9.64 -25.87
C ILE A 84 -37.82 -8.39 -25.36
N ARG A 85 -36.61 -8.60 -24.88
CA ARG A 85 -35.66 -7.57 -24.50
C ARG A 85 -34.36 -7.82 -25.24
N TYR A 86 -33.52 -6.81 -25.30
CA TYR A 86 -32.25 -6.85 -25.97
C TYR A 86 -31.15 -6.67 -24.93
N GLU A 87 -30.12 -7.49 -25.02
CA GLU A 87 -28.90 -7.41 -24.21
C GLU A 87 -27.68 -7.27 -25.12
N LEU A 88 -26.59 -6.71 -24.59
CA LEU A 88 -25.31 -6.72 -25.29
C LEU A 88 -24.75 -8.14 -25.36
N ARG A 89 -24.24 -8.52 -26.53
CA ARG A 89 -23.38 -9.69 -26.68
C ARG A 89 -21.98 -9.32 -26.22
N TYR A 90 -21.70 -9.57 -24.94
CA TYR A 90 -20.42 -9.20 -24.33
C TYR A 90 -19.24 -9.82 -25.06
N GLU A 91 -19.31 -11.09 -25.46
CA GLU A 91 -18.24 -11.74 -26.24
C GLU A 91 -17.89 -10.94 -27.49
N THR A 92 -18.88 -10.44 -28.22
CA THR A 92 -18.68 -9.59 -29.40
C THR A 92 -18.06 -8.24 -29.02
N VAL A 93 -18.55 -7.60 -27.94
CA VAL A 93 -18.01 -6.32 -27.46
C VAL A 93 -16.54 -6.47 -27.05
N PHE A 94 -16.22 -7.47 -26.23
CA PHE A 94 -14.86 -7.74 -25.75
C PHE A 94 -13.91 -8.15 -26.88
N ASN A 95 -14.34 -9.01 -27.82
CA ASN A 95 -13.55 -9.32 -29.02
C ASN A 95 -13.17 -8.06 -29.80
N CYS A 96 -14.15 -7.19 -30.08
CA CYS A 96 -13.91 -5.94 -30.78
C CYS A 96 -13.00 -4.97 -30.02
N ILE A 97 -13.05 -4.96 -28.68
CA ILE A 97 -12.12 -4.21 -27.84
C ILE A 97 -10.73 -4.80 -28.04
N CYS A 98 -10.54 -6.09 -27.77
CA CYS A 98 -9.26 -6.77 -27.91
C CYS A 98 -8.64 -6.58 -29.31
N GLU A 99 -9.42 -6.69 -30.38
CA GLU A 99 -8.99 -6.40 -31.75
C GLU A 99 -8.44 -4.98 -31.91
N ALA A 100 -9.12 -3.97 -31.34
CA ALA A 100 -8.67 -2.57 -31.41
C ALA A 100 -7.38 -2.32 -30.61
N PHE A 101 -7.13 -3.14 -29.58
CA PHE A 101 -5.91 -3.11 -28.78
C PHE A 101 -4.84 -4.09 -29.28
N GLU A 102 -5.11 -4.90 -30.31
CA GLU A 102 -4.27 -6.02 -30.76
C GLU A 102 -3.92 -6.98 -29.60
N TRP A 103 -4.91 -7.29 -28.77
CA TRP A 103 -4.82 -8.30 -27.71
C TRP A 103 -5.60 -9.56 -28.10
N GLU A 104 -5.19 -10.72 -27.58
CA GLU A 104 -5.91 -11.97 -27.80
C GLU A 104 -6.98 -12.19 -26.73
N PHE A 105 -8.25 -12.25 -27.12
CA PHE A 105 -9.35 -12.51 -26.18
C PHE A 105 -9.41 -13.99 -25.77
N SER A 106 -9.30 -14.26 -24.47
CA SER A 106 -9.27 -15.62 -23.92
C SER A 106 -10.60 -16.10 -23.35
N GLY A 107 -11.51 -15.18 -22.99
CA GLY A 107 -12.87 -15.54 -22.57
C GLY A 107 -13.50 -14.56 -21.59
N LEU A 108 -14.75 -14.83 -21.19
CA LEU A 108 -15.45 -14.11 -20.13
C LEU A 108 -15.42 -14.90 -18.82
N GLU A 109 -15.34 -14.19 -17.70
CA GLU A 109 -15.58 -14.82 -16.40
C GLU A 109 -17.06 -15.20 -16.24
N SER A 110 -17.32 -16.38 -15.66
CA SER A 110 -18.64 -17.01 -15.59
C SER A 110 -19.72 -16.11 -14.95
N ARG A 111 -20.88 -16.05 -15.61
CA ARG A 111 -21.92 -15.00 -15.42
C ARG A 111 -22.78 -15.21 -14.17
N SER A 112 -22.95 -14.14 -13.40
CA SER A 112 -24.20 -13.93 -12.66
C SER A 112 -25.29 -13.44 -13.64
N THR A 113 -26.57 -13.70 -13.36
CA THR A 113 -27.69 -13.35 -14.26
C THR A 113 -27.95 -11.84 -14.39
N LEU A 114 -27.30 -11.01 -13.55
CA LEU A 114 -27.45 -9.54 -13.49
C LEU A 114 -26.13 -8.88 -13.02
N PRO A 115 -25.04 -8.93 -13.80
CA PRO A 115 -23.74 -8.45 -13.34
C PRO A 115 -23.69 -6.92 -13.28
N ARG A 116 -23.11 -6.36 -12.21
CA ARG A 116 -22.84 -4.91 -12.11
C ARG A 116 -21.73 -4.47 -13.08
N TYR A 117 -20.81 -5.38 -13.33
CA TYR A 117 -19.70 -5.25 -14.26
C TYR A 117 -19.35 -6.64 -14.80
N ILE A 118 -18.70 -6.70 -15.96
CA ILE A 118 -18.32 -7.94 -16.62
C ILE A 118 -16.83 -7.93 -16.87
N ILE A 119 -16.21 -9.10 -16.77
CA ILE A 119 -14.78 -9.26 -16.94
C ILE A 119 -14.51 -10.13 -18.18
N GLY A 120 -13.72 -9.57 -19.09
CA GLY A 120 -13.08 -10.29 -20.17
C GLY A 120 -11.60 -10.48 -19.86
N HIS A 121 -11.08 -11.65 -20.15
CA HIS A 121 -9.67 -11.99 -19.99
C HIS A 121 -8.96 -11.92 -21.35
N THR A 122 -7.67 -11.62 -21.30
CA THR A 122 -6.77 -11.62 -22.46
C THR A 122 -5.62 -12.61 -22.26
N ALA A 123 -4.99 -13.06 -23.35
CA ALA A 123 -3.78 -13.92 -23.26
C ALA A 123 -2.58 -13.15 -22.69
N GLU A 124 -2.58 -11.82 -22.82
CA GLU A 124 -1.56 -10.93 -22.31
C GLU A 124 -1.61 -10.73 -20.80
N ALA A 125 -2.46 -11.46 -20.06
CA ALA A 125 -2.68 -11.27 -18.64
C ALA A 125 -3.09 -9.81 -18.31
N ILE A 126 -4.00 -9.27 -19.11
CA ILE A 126 -4.73 -8.02 -18.84
C ILE A 126 -6.22 -8.38 -18.68
N ASP A 127 -6.83 -7.94 -17.59
CA ASP A 127 -8.27 -8.05 -17.41
C ASP A 127 -8.96 -6.80 -17.98
N ILE A 128 -10.09 -6.98 -18.65
CA ILE A 128 -10.95 -5.88 -19.13
C ILE A 128 -12.22 -5.92 -18.29
N CYS A 129 -12.45 -4.88 -17.50
CA CYS A 129 -13.63 -4.73 -16.65
C CYS A 129 -14.60 -3.72 -17.29
N LEU A 130 -15.76 -4.16 -17.73
CA LEU A 130 -16.81 -3.30 -18.29
C LEU A 130 -17.90 -3.06 -17.25
N ILE A 131 -18.04 -1.82 -16.76
CA ILE A 131 -19.15 -1.45 -15.87
C ILE A 131 -20.45 -1.41 -16.67
N HIS A 132 -21.44 -2.17 -16.21
CA HIS A 132 -22.71 -2.29 -16.91
C HIS A 132 -23.81 -1.39 -16.32
N THR A 133 -23.83 -1.19 -14.98
CA THR A 133 -24.86 -0.37 -14.32
C THR A 133 -24.24 0.63 -13.35
N GLU A 134 -24.84 1.82 -13.30
CA GLU A 134 -24.49 2.86 -12.33
C GLU A 134 -25.08 2.58 -10.93
N ASN A 135 -25.94 1.55 -10.78
CA ASN A 135 -26.44 1.17 -9.48
C ASN A 135 -25.31 0.66 -8.59
N ARG A 136 -25.11 1.32 -7.44
CA ARG A 136 -24.00 1.05 -6.51
C ARG A 136 -22.62 1.22 -7.17
N TYR A 137 -22.48 2.23 -8.02
CA TYR A 137 -21.24 2.54 -8.75
C TYR A 137 -20.00 2.53 -7.85
N GLU A 138 -20.03 3.27 -6.73
CA GLU A 138 -18.92 3.31 -5.78
C GLU A 138 -18.53 1.92 -5.26
N LYS A 139 -19.51 1.11 -4.83
CA LYS A 139 -19.27 -0.25 -4.37
C LYS A 139 -18.66 -1.12 -5.48
N THR A 140 -19.11 -0.94 -6.72
CA THR A 140 -18.57 -1.65 -7.88
C THR A 140 -17.13 -1.27 -8.18
N ILE A 141 -16.78 0.02 -8.12
CA ILE A 141 -15.40 0.49 -8.28
C ILE A 141 -14.50 -0.15 -7.21
N LYS A 142 -14.90 -0.06 -5.93
CA LYS A 142 -14.13 -0.65 -4.82
C LYS A 142 -13.89 -2.15 -4.99
N GLU A 143 -14.91 -2.90 -5.44
CA GLU A 143 -14.77 -4.34 -5.72
C GLU A 143 -13.81 -4.65 -6.86
N ILE A 144 -13.81 -3.84 -7.93
CA ILE A 144 -12.90 -4.01 -9.06
C ILE A 144 -11.45 -3.73 -8.63
N PHE A 145 -11.24 -2.66 -7.86
CA PHE A 145 -9.91 -2.29 -7.35
C PHE A 145 -9.37 -3.34 -6.38
N ASP A 146 -10.14 -3.73 -5.37
CA ASP A 146 -9.79 -4.80 -4.43
C ASP A 146 -9.41 -6.10 -5.15
N ARG A 147 -10.16 -6.47 -6.19
CA ARG A 147 -9.86 -7.65 -7.00
C ARG A 147 -8.56 -7.52 -7.78
N ALA A 148 -8.31 -6.38 -8.42
CA ALA A 148 -7.08 -6.14 -9.17
C ALA A 148 -5.84 -6.25 -8.26
N ILE A 149 -5.94 -5.73 -7.03
CA ILE A 149 -4.89 -5.85 -6.00
C ILE A 149 -4.67 -7.31 -5.60
N ARG A 150 -5.74 -8.04 -5.24
CA ARG A 150 -5.65 -9.44 -4.79
C ARG A 150 -5.10 -10.38 -5.85
N ARG A 151 -5.40 -10.12 -7.13
CA ARG A 151 -4.92 -10.94 -8.26
C ARG A 151 -3.62 -10.41 -8.87
N GLU A 152 -3.11 -9.27 -8.39
CA GLU A 152 -1.97 -8.55 -8.97
C GLU A 152 -2.09 -8.35 -10.49
N GLN A 153 -3.32 -8.10 -10.96
CA GLN A 153 -3.67 -8.16 -12.37
C GLN A 153 -3.92 -6.78 -12.92
N VAL A 154 -3.20 -6.45 -14.01
CA VAL A 154 -3.43 -5.20 -14.73
C VAL A 154 -4.83 -5.22 -15.34
N THR A 155 -5.61 -4.18 -15.05
CA THR A 155 -7.03 -4.12 -15.37
C THR A 155 -7.36 -2.85 -16.14
N LEU A 156 -7.88 -2.98 -17.36
CA LEU A 156 -8.53 -1.90 -18.09
C LEU A 156 -9.98 -1.77 -17.60
N LEU A 157 -10.30 -0.67 -16.92
CA LEU A 157 -11.63 -0.42 -16.38
C LEU A 157 -12.41 0.52 -17.31
N LEU A 158 -13.40 -0.03 -18.02
CA LEU A 158 -14.28 0.72 -18.92
C LEU A 158 -15.56 1.15 -18.19
N THR A 159 -15.79 2.46 -18.12
CA THR A 159 -16.99 3.05 -17.51
C THR A 159 -17.90 3.68 -18.56
N PRO A 160 -19.24 3.59 -18.41
CA PRO A 160 -20.15 4.34 -19.26
C PRO A 160 -20.13 5.85 -18.98
N ARG A 161 -19.54 6.30 -17.86
CA ARG A 161 -19.43 7.73 -17.55
C ARG A 161 -18.43 8.42 -18.47
N SER A 162 -18.66 9.70 -18.75
CA SER A 162 -17.77 10.52 -19.59
C SER A 162 -16.51 10.97 -18.88
N SER A 163 -16.44 10.83 -17.56
CA SER A 163 -15.29 11.20 -16.74
C SER A 163 -14.93 10.09 -15.77
N VAL A 164 -13.63 9.97 -15.52
CA VAL A 164 -13.03 9.03 -14.55
C VAL A 164 -12.60 9.71 -13.25
N LYS A 165 -12.81 11.03 -13.12
CA LYS A 165 -12.39 11.81 -11.93
C LYS A 165 -12.93 11.20 -10.64
N GLU A 166 -14.23 10.89 -10.61
CA GLU A 166 -14.88 10.27 -9.45
C GLU A 166 -14.32 8.87 -9.15
N ILE A 167 -13.85 8.13 -10.16
CA ILE A 167 -13.19 6.84 -9.92
C ILE A 167 -11.93 7.08 -9.11
N PHE A 168 -11.10 8.06 -9.52
CA PHE A 168 -9.89 8.43 -8.78
C PHE A 168 -10.20 8.91 -7.35
N GLU A 169 -11.24 9.73 -7.17
CA GLU A 169 -11.70 10.18 -5.84
C GLU A 169 -12.16 8.99 -4.95
N ILE A 170 -12.88 8.02 -5.52
CA ILE A 170 -13.31 6.81 -4.80
C ILE A 170 -12.11 5.94 -4.39
N THR A 171 -11.06 5.95 -5.22
CA THR A 171 -9.93 5.01 -5.12
C THR A 171 -8.71 5.62 -4.46
N GLU A 172 -8.77 6.88 -4.04
CA GLU A 172 -7.68 7.58 -3.34
C GLU A 172 -7.19 6.82 -2.09
N VAL A 173 -8.09 6.09 -1.44
CA VAL A 173 -7.78 5.24 -0.26
C VAL A 173 -7.16 3.89 -0.61
N PHE A 174 -7.15 3.49 -1.88
CA PHE A 174 -6.56 2.24 -2.30
C PHE A 174 -5.19 2.53 -2.91
N ALA A 175 -4.13 2.03 -2.28
CA ALA A 175 -2.78 2.10 -2.81
C ALA A 175 -2.61 1.06 -3.95
N VAL A 176 -3.31 1.28 -5.07
CA VAL A 176 -3.41 0.31 -6.18
C VAL A 176 -2.28 0.49 -7.19
N GLY A 177 -1.49 1.56 -7.02
CA GLY A 177 -0.54 2.00 -8.02
C GLY A 177 -1.20 2.08 -9.40
N PRO A 178 -0.47 1.81 -10.49
CA PRO A 178 -1.01 1.90 -11.84
C PRO A 178 -1.87 0.68 -12.26
N LEU A 179 -2.17 -0.29 -11.37
CA LEU A 179 -2.77 -1.59 -11.75
C LEU A 179 -4.14 -1.47 -12.43
N VAL A 180 -4.94 -0.45 -12.10
CA VAL A 180 -6.24 -0.22 -12.73
C VAL A 180 -6.18 1.04 -13.58
N CYS A 181 -6.47 0.91 -14.88
CA CYS A 181 -6.53 2.01 -15.82
C CYS A 181 -8.01 2.33 -16.13
N PRO A 182 -8.62 3.33 -15.45
CA PRO A 182 -9.99 3.73 -15.72
C PRO A 182 -10.09 4.56 -17.00
N VAL A 183 -11.05 4.22 -17.86
CA VAL A 183 -11.26 4.84 -19.17
C VAL A 183 -12.77 4.96 -19.46
N PRO A 184 -13.26 6.15 -19.87
CA PRO A 184 -14.60 6.28 -20.44
C PRO A 184 -14.75 5.39 -21.68
N PHE A 185 -15.82 4.62 -21.78
CA PHE A 185 -16.03 3.71 -22.93
C PHE A 185 -16.03 4.48 -24.26
N GLU A 186 -16.52 5.72 -24.27
CA GLU A 186 -16.50 6.60 -25.44
C GLU A 186 -15.09 6.95 -25.93
N ASN A 187 -14.06 6.89 -25.07
CA ASN A 187 -12.68 7.18 -25.45
C ASN A 187 -12.00 6.03 -26.21
N LEU A 188 -12.68 4.88 -26.39
CA LEU A 188 -12.21 3.79 -27.25
C LEU A 188 -12.08 4.18 -28.73
N GLU A 189 -12.55 5.37 -29.12
CA GLU A 189 -12.31 5.95 -30.45
C GLU A 189 -10.81 6.20 -30.73
N SER A 190 -9.99 6.35 -29.68
CA SER A 190 -8.54 6.54 -29.77
C SER A 190 -7.77 5.50 -28.94
N PRO A 191 -7.75 4.22 -29.37
CA PRO A 191 -7.25 3.11 -28.54
C PRO A 191 -5.74 3.15 -28.31
N GLY A 192 -4.96 3.82 -29.17
CA GLY A 192 -3.49 3.82 -29.10
C GLY A 192 -2.91 4.37 -27.80
N SER A 193 -3.43 5.50 -27.31
CA SER A 193 -2.97 6.11 -26.05
C SER A 193 -3.35 5.24 -24.84
N ILE A 194 -4.57 4.69 -24.83
CA ILE A 194 -5.04 3.78 -23.80
C ILE A 194 -4.18 2.51 -23.77
N LYS A 195 -3.90 1.94 -24.95
CA LYS A 195 -3.06 0.75 -25.11
C LYS A 195 -1.67 0.98 -24.53
N GLN A 196 -1.07 2.12 -24.85
CA GLN A 196 0.25 2.48 -24.35
C GLN A 196 0.26 2.58 -22.82
N SER A 197 -0.74 3.24 -22.23
CA SER A 197 -0.85 3.36 -20.77
C SER A 197 -0.98 2.00 -20.09
N VAL A 198 -1.89 1.13 -20.57
CA VAL A 198 -2.08 -0.22 -20.01
C VAL A 198 -0.82 -1.08 -20.17
N ASN A 199 -0.15 -1.01 -21.32
CA ASN A 199 1.09 -1.74 -21.55
C ASN A 199 2.25 -1.23 -20.70
N ASN A 200 2.32 0.08 -20.44
CA ASN A 200 3.33 0.65 -19.54
C ASN A 200 3.11 0.19 -18.11
N THR A 201 1.87 0.19 -17.61
CA THR A 201 1.50 -0.41 -16.32
C THR A 201 1.96 -1.86 -16.25
N LYS A 202 1.64 -2.65 -17.28
CA LYS A 202 2.03 -4.07 -17.34
C LYS A 202 3.54 -4.23 -17.28
N ARG A 203 4.30 -3.48 -18.08
CA ARG A 203 5.77 -3.52 -18.06
C ARG A 203 6.32 -3.17 -16.68
N SER A 204 5.76 -2.16 -16.01
CA SER A 204 6.16 -1.79 -14.65
C SER A 204 5.92 -2.95 -13.68
N ARG A 205 4.73 -3.56 -13.72
CA ARG A 205 4.38 -4.70 -12.86
C ARG A 205 5.24 -5.93 -13.15
N ASP A 206 5.49 -6.24 -14.42
CA ASP A 206 6.32 -7.36 -14.81
C ASP A 206 7.79 -7.15 -14.39
N LEU A 207 8.29 -5.92 -14.45
CA LEU A 207 9.61 -5.55 -13.91
C LEU A 207 9.68 -5.74 -12.39
N THR A 208 8.68 -5.23 -11.65
CA THR A 208 8.59 -5.45 -10.20
C THR A 208 8.61 -6.94 -9.87
N HIS A 209 7.78 -7.74 -10.54
CA HIS A 209 7.74 -9.19 -10.33
C HIS A 209 9.07 -9.88 -10.67
N GLN A 210 9.79 -9.44 -11.71
CA GLN A 210 11.13 -9.95 -12.02
C GLN A 210 12.15 -9.61 -10.92
N ILE A 211 12.12 -8.39 -10.38
CA ILE A 211 13.00 -7.98 -9.27
C ILE A 211 12.67 -8.77 -8.01
N GLU A 212 11.39 -8.95 -7.69
CA GLU A 212 10.93 -9.78 -6.56
C GLU A 212 11.43 -11.22 -6.69
N GLN A 213 11.33 -11.82 -7.88
CA GLN A 213 11.84 -13.17 -8.15
C GLN A 213 13.37 -13.25 -8.04
N GLN A 214 14.09 -12.25 -8.54
CA GLN A 214 15.56 -12.18 -8.42
C GLN A 214 16.03 -12.06 -6.97
N ARG A 215 15.22 -11.42 -6.12
CA ARG A 215 15.49 -11.22 -4.70
C ARG A 215 14.88 -12.31 -3.80
N ASP A 216 14.27 -13.34 -4.38
CA ASP A 216 13.60 -14.43 -3.67
C ASP A 216 12.56 -13.95 -2.65
N ILE A 217 11.85 -12.87 -2.98
CA ILE A 217 10.83 -12.28 -2.10
C ILE A 217 9.57 -13.15 -2.15
N GLU A 218 9.21 -13.75 -1.01
CA GLU A 218 8.03 -14.59 -0.89
C GLU A 218 6.74 -13.85 -1.29
N ALA A 219 5.81 -14.58 -1.92
CA ALA A 219 4.53 -14.02 -2.40
C ALA A 219 3.67 -13.42 -1.28
N ASP A 220 3.73 -13.99 -0.07
CA ASP A 220 3.01 -13.51 1.11
C ASP A 220 3.85 -12.60 2.02
N SER A 221 5.08 -12.28 1.62
CA SER A 221 5.99 -11.46 2.42
C SER A 221 5.39 -10.10 2.76
N PHE A 222 5.73 -9.62 3.95
CA PHE A 222 5.33 -8.29 4.39
C PHE A 222 5.87 -7.20 3.45
N LEU A 223 7.06 -7.40 2.88
CA LEU A 223 7.66 -6.50 1.88
C LEU A 223 6.70 -6.22 0.70
N LYS A 224 6.09 -7.26 0.11
CA LYS A 224 5.12 -7.06 -0.98
C LYS A 224 3.83 -6.36 -0.55
N LYS A 225 3.40 -6.56 0.70
CA LYS A 225 2.21 -5.91 1.26
C LYS A 225 2.50 -4.44 1.59
N GLY A 226 3.70 -4.15 2.10
CA GLY A 226 4.23 -2.81 2.34
C GLY A 226 4.40 -2.00 1.06
N ASP A 227 4.97 -2.58 0.00
CA ASP A 227 5.09 -1.90 -1.30
C ASP A 227 3.73 -1.51 -1.89
N LYS A 228 2.71 -2.35 -1.67
CA LYS A 228 1.34 -2.06 -2.12
C LYS A 228 0.65 -1.03 -1.26
N ASN A 229 0.91 -0.96 0.05
CA ASN A 229 0.35 0.08 0.91
C ASN A 229 1.41 0.49 1.94
N PRO A 230 2.27 1.46 1.63
CA PRO A 230 3.43 1.74 2.48
C PRO A 230 3.07 2.26 3.88
N LEU A 231 1.91 2.90 4.03
CA LEU A 231 1.35 3.30 5.34
C LEU A 231 0.93 2.11 6.21
N TYR A 232 0.76 0.91 5.63
CA TYR A 232 0.53 -0.31 6.39
C TYR A 232 1.74 -0.65 7.28
N ILE A 233 2.96 -0.32 6.84
CA ILE A 233 4.19 -0.51 7.63
C ILE A 233 4.15 0.34 8.91
N ALA A 234 3.88 1.64 8.78
CA ALA A 234 3.76 2.54 9.92
C ALA A 234 2.61 2.12 10.85
N THR A 235 1.48 1.69 10.28
CA THR A 235 0.32 1.23 11.05
C THR A 235 0.65 -0.02 11.87
N GLU A 236 1.26 -1.03 11.27
CA GLU A 236 1.65 -2.24 12.00
C GLU A 236 2.68 -1.94 13.08
N LEU A 237 3.71 -1.13 12.80
CA LEU A 237 4.68 -0.71 13.83
C LEU A 237 4.01 -0.01 15.01
N ALA A 238 3.05 0.88 14.75
CA ALA A 238 2.34 1.63 15.79
C ALA A 238 1.40 0.74 16.64
N TYR A 239 0.76 -0.27 16.03
CA TYR A 239 -0.24 -1.09 16.71
C TYR A 239 0.26 -2.48 17.14
N MET A 240 1.46 -2.91 16.74
CA MET A 240 1.94 -4.26 17.02
C MET A 240 2.08 -4.56 18.52
N ARG A 241 2.49 -3.57 19.33
CA ARG A 241 2.51 -3.70 20.80
C ARG A 241 1.11 -4.03 21.34
N LEU A 242 0.10 -3.25 20.94
CA LEU A 242 -1.29 -3.44 21.34
C LEU A 242 -1.84 -4.81 20.90
N LEU A 243 -1.55 -5.23 19.67
CA LEU A 243 -1.95 -6.54 19.15
C LEU A 243 -1.34 -7.70 19.94
N ARG A 244 -0.08 -7.56 20.39
CA ARG A 244 0.57 -8.55 21.28
C ARG A 244 -0.03 -8.55 22.68
N GLU A 245 -0.21 -7.38 23.29
CA GLU A 245 -0.79 -7.26 24.64
C GLU A 245 -2.21 -7.83 24.71
N ASN A 246 -2.97 -7.72 23.61
CA ASN A 246 -4.32 -8.30 23.48
C ASN A 246 -4.33 -9.78 23.06
N GLY A 247 -3.17 -10.39 22.78
CA GLY A 247 -3.04 -11.79 22.37
C GLY A 247 -3.53 -12.07 20.94
N GLU A 248 -3.69 -11.05 20.10
CA GLU A 248 -4.06 -11.19 18.68
C GLU A 248 -2.85 -11.56 17.80
N LEU A 249 -1.64 -11.23 18.27
CA LEU A 249 -0.38 -11.75 17.73
C LEU A 249 0.22 -12.74 18.73
N SER A 250 0.61 -13.92 18.24
CA SER A 250 1.18 -14.93 19.11
C SER A 250 2.63 -14.58 19.45
N VAL A 251 3.09 -14.99 20.65
CA VAL A 251 4.51 -14.87 21.03
C VAL A 251 5.42 -15.69 20.10
N ALA A 252 4.86 -16.69 19.41
CA ALA A 252 5.56 -17.50 18.41
C ALA A 252 5.79 -16.76 17.08
N ASP A 253 5.09 -15.65 16.81
CA ASP A 253 5.29 -14.79 15.63
C ASP A 253 6.45 -13.80 15.85
N GLY A 254 7.57 -14.30 16.38
CA GLY A 254 8.77 -13.51 16.68
C GLY A 254 9.31 -12.78 15.45
N SER A 255 9.28 -13.45 14.29
CA SER A 255 9.78 -12.94 13.01
C SER A 255 8.97 -11.79 12.42
N ARG A 256 7.73 -11.54 12.90
CA ARG A 256 6.89 -10.51 12.29
C ARG A 256 7.46 -9.10 12.48
N LEU A 257 8.07 -8.82 13.64
CA LEU A 257 8.73 -7.54 13.87
C LEU A 257 9.98 -7.42 12.98
N GLU A 258 10.74 -8.50 12.80
CA GLU A 258 11.90 -8.56 11.89
C GLU A 258 11.49 -8.23 10.45
N GLU A 259 10.42 -8.86 9.95
CA GLU A 259 9.88 -8.64 8.61
C GLU A 259 9.42 -7.19 8.39
N ILE A 260 8.70 -6.62 9.37
CA ILE A 260 8.21 -5.23 9.28
C ILE A 260 9.37 -4.25 9.35
N CYS A 261 10.34 -4.46 10.25
CA CYS A 261 11.53 -3.62 10.34
C CYS A 261 12.35 -3.69 9.06
N SER A 262 12.48 -4.89 8.48
CA SER A 262 13.14 -5.08 7.18
C SER A 262 12.45 -4.29 6.08
N ALA A 263 11.11 -4.34 6.01
CA ALA A 263 10.36 -3.53 5.07
C ALA A 263 10.54 -2.02 5.33
N ALA A 264 10.44 -1.58 6.57
CA ALA A 264 10.63 -0.18 6.95
C ALA A 264 12.01 0.35 6.49
N PHE A 265 13.10 -0.32 6.87
CA PHE A 265 14.45 0.11 6.48
C PHE A 265 14.70 0.03 4.98
N SER A 266 14.02 -0.86 4.25
CA SER A 266 14.15 -0.97 2.79
C SER A 266 13.67 0.27 2.04
N HIS A 267 12.76 1.03 2.65
CA HIS A 267 12.21 2.24 2.07
C HIS A 267 13.09 3.47 2.34
N ILE A 268 13.73 3.55 3.51
CA ILE A 268 14.47 4.74 3.95
C ILE A 268 15.99 4.60 3.82
N ALA A 269 16.52 3.39 3.58
CA ALA A 269 17.96 3.14 3.48
C ALA A 269 18.29 1.98 2.51
N THR A 270 19.57 1.83 2.18
CA THR A 270 20.01 0.72 1.32
C THR A 270 20.21 -0.54 2.16
N ILE A 271 19.36 -1.56 1.99
CA ILE A 271 19.55 -2.88 2.62
C ILE A 271 20.65 -3.67 1.93
N LEU A 272 21.44 -4.41 2.71
CA LEU A 272 22.43 -5.39 2.23
C LEU A 272 21.85 -6.82 2.40
N PRO A 273 21.20 -7.40 1.37
CA PRO A 273 20.35 -8.60 1.50
C PRO A 273 21.10 -9.91 1.76
N SER A 274 22.44 -9.90 1.79
CA SER A 274 23.31 -11.09 1.81
C SER A 274 23.93 -11.40 3.17
N VAL A 275 23.48 -10.74 4.25
CA VAL A 275 24.21 -10.73 5.53
C VAL A 275 23.30 -10.87 6.77
N GLY A 276 22.01 -11.19 6.61
CA GLY A 276 21.07 -11.33 7.74
C GLY A 276 20.53 -12.75 7.91
N GLY A 277 20.31 -13.18 9.17
CA GLY A 277 19.78 -14.50 9.56
C GLY A 277 20.83 -15.54 10.01
N GLU A 278 20.43 -16.63 10.66
CA GLU A 278 21.37 -17.72 10.96
C GLU A 278 21.83 -18.39 9.65
N ASP A 279 23.09 -18.17 9.25
CA ASP A 279 23.68 -18.93 8.15
C ASP A 279 23.77 -20.41 8.55
N ASN A 280 23.67 -21.32 7.58
CA ASN A 280 23.87 -22.77 7.75
C ASN A 280 25.27 -23.14 8.31
N SER A 281 26.14 -22.15 8.58
CA SER A 281 27.44 -22.25 9.25
C SER A 281 27.35 -22.26 10.78
N GLY A 282 26.21 -21.92 11.38
CA GLY A 282 26.03 -21.83 12.84
C GLY A 282 26.54 -20.53 13.47
N GLU A 283 26.78 -19.49 12.66
CA GLU A 283 27.13 -18.15 13.13
C GLU A 283 25.88 -17.27 13.24
N SER A 284 25.66 -16.63 14.39
CA SER A 284 24.58 -15.64 14.53
C SER A 284 24.90 -14.41 13.67
N LEU A 285 23.93 -13.94 12.87
CA LEU A 285 23.98 -12.69 12.13
C LEU A 285 22.85 -11.75 12.59
N PRO A 286 23.01 -10.42 12.40
CA PRO A 286 21.93 -9.46 12.65
C PRO A 286 20.67 -9.79 11.83
N ASP A 287 19.50 -9.38 12.32
CA ASP A 287 18.22 -9.56 11.61
C ASP A 287 18.18 -8.71 10.33
N ASN A 288 18.78 -7.52 10.36
CA ASN A 288 18.92 -6.66 9.19
C ASN A 288 20.24 -5.90 9.18
N ILE A 289 20.70 -5.54 7.98
CA ILE A 289 21.81 -4.62 7.80
C ILE A 289 21.42 -3.59 6.74
N PHE A 290 21.45 -2.31 7.12
CA PHE A 290 21.26 -1.21 6.19
C PHE A 290 22.43 -0.24 6.21
N ARG A 291 22.61 0.47 5.09
CA ARG A 291 23.62 1.50 4.93
C ARG A 291 22.96 2.84 4.65
N ILE A 292 23.38 3.86 5.40
CA ILE A 292 23.18 5.26 5.03
C ILE A 292 24.46 5.71 4.32
N PRO A 293 24.38 6.18 3.05
CA PRO A 293 25.56 6.55 2.27
C PRO A 293 26.28 7.75 2.89
N GLU A 294 27.50 8.02 2.47
CA GLU A 294 28.18 9.28 2.80
C GLU A 294 27.51 10.47 2.10
N ASP A 295 27.65 11.66 2.67
CA ASP A 295 27.38 12.92 1.97
C ASP A 295 28.63 13.80 2.04
N GLU A 296 29.40 13.81 0.95
CA GLU A 296 30.63 14.60 0.83
C GLU A 296 30.37 16.10 1.00
N ALA A 297 29.23 16.62 0.52
CA ALA A 297 28.92 18.05 0.58
C ALA A 297 28.72 18.52 2.03
N LYS A 298 28.27 17.61 2.91
CA LYS A 298 28.10 17.86 4.34
C LYS A 298 29.17 17.25 5.23
N SER A 299 30.16 16.57 4.63
CA SER A 299 31.19 15.81 5.36
C SER A 299 30.57 14.78 6.32
N TYR A 300 29.59 14.03 5.83
CA TYR A 300 28.93 12.97 6.58
C TYR A 300 29.54 11.62 6.25
N ASP A 301 30.08 10.94 7.25
CA ASP A 301 30.60 9.58 7.12
C ASP A 301 29.48 8.57 6.80
N PRO A 302 29.77 7.48 6.07
CA PRO A 302 28.78 6.44 5.83
C PRO A 302 28.43 5.72 7.14
N ILE A 303 27.15 5.37 7.33
CA ILE A 303 26.71 4.60 8.50
C ILE A 303 26.37 3.19 8.06
N LEU A 304 26.87 2.20 8.80
CA LEU A 304 26.44 0.81 8.72
C LEU A 304 25.63 0.46 9.97
N ALA A 305 24.34 0.20 9.80
CA ALA A 305 23.48 -0.20 10.91
C ALA A 305 23.32 -1.73 10.94
N LEU A 306 23.60 -2.31 12.10
CA LEU A 306 23.39 -3.73 12.42
C LEU A 306 22.15 -3.81 13.28
N VAL A 307 21.05 -4.32 12.72
CA VAL A 307 19.73 -4.28 13.36
C VAL A 307 19.40 -5.63 13.96
N ASP A 308 18.99 -5.63 15.22
CA ASP A 308 18.45 -6.78 15.92
C ASP A 308 17.10 -6.38 16.54
N THR A 309 16.04 -7.14 16.27
CA THR A 309 14.70 -6.80 16.73
C THR A 309 14.36 -7.58 18.00
N LYS A 310 13.67 -6.90 18.93
CA LYS A 310 13.19 -7.51 20.17
C LYS A 310 11.69 -7.43 20.22
N SER A 311 11.08 -8.56 19.92
CA SER A 311 9.63 -8.65 19.73
C SER A 311 8.86 -8.81 21.05
N GLY A 312 9.51 -9.10 22.18
CA GLY A 312 8.85 -9.10 23.50
C GLY A 312 8.18 -7.76 23.80
N THR A 313 7.08 -7.76 24.57
CA THR A 313 6.37 -6.54 24.98
C THR A 313 7.34 -5.52 25.56
N ASP A 314 8.24 -6.00 26.42
CA ASP A 314 9.42 -5.28 26.87
C ASP A 314 10.66 -6.05 26.41
N ALA A 315 11.65 -5.34 25.88
CA ALA A 315 12.93 -5.92 25.52
C ALA A 315 13.70 -6.32 26.79
N ASN A 316 13.98 -7.61 26.92
CA ASN A 316 14.76 -8.15 28.03
C ASN A 316 16.23 -8.29 27.60
N PHE A 317 17.00 -7.21 27.72
CA PHE A 317 18.42 -7.22 27.39
C PHE A 317 19.25 -8.09 28.34
N ALA A 318 18.78 -8.38 29.55
CA ALA A 318 19.50 -9.27 30.47
C ALA A 318 19.62 -10.72 29.94
N LYS A 319 18.73 -11.14 29.04
CA LYS A 319 18.80 -12.45 28.36
C LYS A 319 19.63 -12.44 27.08
N GLU A 320 20.08 -11.26 26.63
CA GLU A 320 20.85 -11.14 25.41
C GLU A 320 22.29 -11.60 25.60
N LEU A 321 22.78 -12.38 24.64
CA LEU A 321 24.07 -13.03 24.73
C LEU A 321 25.15 -12.16 24.08
N ILE A 322 25.81 -11.31 24.87
CA ILE A 322 26.90 -10.44 24.42
C ILE A 322 28.01 -11.25 23.71
N GLU A 323 28.60 -12.24 24.39
CA GLU A 323 29.76 -12.99 23.87
C GLU A 323 29.42 -13.89 22.68
N GLN A 324 28.22 -14.47 22.66
CA GLN A 324 27.85 -15.49 21.67
C GLN A 324 27.22 -14.90 20.41
N LYS A 325 26.65 -13.69 20.50
CA LYS A 325 25.88 -13.06 19.41
C LYS A 325 26.47 -11.70 19.04
N HIS A 326 26.28 -10.71 19.91
CA HIS A 326 26.47 -9.29 19.57
C HIS A 326 27.94 -8.89 19.38
N LYS A 327 28.86 -9.46 20.16
CA LYS A 327 30.30 -9.29 19.93
C LYS A 327 30.72 -9.76 18.53
N GLY A 328 30.16 -10.89 18.08
CA GLY A 328 30.44 -11.44 16.76
C GLY A 328 30.05 -10.47 15.64
N TYR A 329 28.94 -9.74 15.79
CA TYR A 329 28.50 -8.73 14.84
C TYR A 329 29.54 -7.63 14.67
N ILE A 330 30.00 -7.06 15.79
CA ILE A 330 30.96 -5.95 15.82
C ILE A 330 32.33 -6.40 15.29
N GLU A 331 32.84 -7.54 15.77
CA GLU A 331 34.13 -8.07 15.32
C GLU A 331 34.14 -8.38 13.81
N ARG A 332 33.00 -8.82 13.25
CA ARG A 332 32.87 -9.10 11.82
C ARG A 332 33.01 -7.82 11.00
N VAL A 333 32.40 -6.72 11.42
CA VAL A 333 32.54 -5.41 10.76
C VAL A 333 33.99 -4.92 10.86
N GLN A 334 34.59 -4.96 12.06
CA GLN A 334 35.97 -4.52 12.28
C GLN A 334 37.02 -5.31 11.48
N ARG A 335 36.74 -6.59 11.18
CA ARG A 335 37.59 -7.44 10.35
C ARG A 335 37.50 -7.11 8.85
N GLN A 336 36.46 -6.42 8.39
CA GLN A 336 36.27 -6.08 6.98
C GLN A 336 36.92 -4.75 6.62
N PRO A 337 37.99 -4.73 5.78
CA PRO A 337 38.69 -3.49 5.44
C PRO A 337 37.81 -2.44 4.75
N SER A 338 36.80 -2.88 3.99
CA SER A 338 35.86 -2.00 3.26
C SER A 338 34.85 -1.29 4.16
N LEU A 339 34.79 -1.62 5.45
CA LEU A 339 33.85 -1.05 6.41
C LEU A 339 34.55 -0.23 7.52
N ARG A 340 35.85 0.03 7.36
CA ARG A 340 36.66 0.70 8.40
C ARG A 340 36.36 2.18 8.56
N ASP A 341 35.84 2.82 7.52
CA ASP A 341 35.52 4.25 7.52
C ASP A 341 34.03 4.49 7.83
N HIS A 342 33.30 3.45 8.25
CA HIS A 342 31.88 3.56 8.60
C HIS A 342 31.69 3.80 10.09
N THR A 343 30.78 4.73 10.43
CA THR A 343 30.15 4.73 11.76
C THR A 343 29.29 3.47 11.87
N VAL A 344 29.44 2.72 12.96
CA VAL A 344 28.67 1.48 13.19
C VAL A 344 27.53 1.74 14.16
N ALA A 345 26.30 1.61 13.69
CA ALA A 345 25.10 1.71 14.52
C ALA A 345 24.62 0.31 14.91
N HIS A 346 24.90 -0.12 16.15
CA HIS A 346 24.35 -1.35 16.70
C HIS A 346 22.93 -1.09 17.21
N THR A 347 21.95 -1.38 16.37
CA THR A 347 20.56 -0.93 16.52
C THR A 347 19.68 -2.06 17.04
N PHE A 348 18.96 -1.77 18.12
CA PHE A 348 17.88 -2.60 18.63
C PHE A 348 16.54 -1.95 18.29
N VAL A 349 15.64 -2.68 17.63
CA VAL A 349 14.24 -2.23 17.47
C VAL A 349 13.37 -2.91 18.52
N VAL A 350 12.73 -2.11 19.38
CA VAL A 350 12.01 -2.59 20.56
C VAL A 350 10.64 -1.92 20.70
N PHE A 351 9.66 -2.55 21.35
CA PHE A 351 8.44 -1.83 21.74
C PHE A 351 8.67 -0.96 22.97
N ASP A 352 9.39 -1.50 23.95
CA ASP A 352 9.78 -0.87 25.20
C ASP A 352 11.01 -1.60 25.76
N VAL A 353 11.57 -1.11 26.86
CA VAL A 353 12.70 -1.74 27.54
C VAL A 353 12.36 -2.05 29.00
N ASP A 354 12.66 -3.27 29.43
CA ASP A 354 12.45 -3.68 30.82
C ASP A 354 13.49 -3.02 31.76
N GLY A 355 13.02 -2.45 32.87
CA GLY A 355 13.89 -1.85 33.90
C GLY A 355 14.79 -0.75 33.32
N HIS A 356 16.10 -0.83 33.52
CA HIS A 356 17.13 0.02 32.86
C HIS A 356 18.14 -0.86 32.10
N GLN A 357 17.70 -2.01 31.57
CA GLN A 357 18.58 -3.07 31.08
C GLN A 357 19.40 -2.67 29.84
N GLU A 358 18.97 -1.67 29.07
CA GLU A 358 19.74 -1.11 27.96
C GLU A 358 21.05 -0.46 28.43
N ILE A 359 21.04 0.16 29.62
CA ILE A 359 22.24 0.77 30.22
C ILE A 359 23.22 -0.32 30.62
N GLU A 360 22.74 -1.37 31.28
CA GLU A 360 23.58 -2.49 31.72
C GLU A 360 24.17 -3.25 30.52
N PHE A 361 23.36 -3.47 29.48
CA PHE A 361 23.80 -4.11 28.25
C PHE A 361 24.84 -3.26 27.51
N HIS A 362 24.61 -1.95 27.38
CA HIS A 362 25.59 -1.02 26.82
C HIS A 362 26.91 -1.08 27.59
N ASP A 363 26.87 -1.03 28.93
CA ASP A 363 28.08 -1.08 29.76
C ASP A 363 28.87 -2.38 29.55
N GLY A 364 28.18 -3.51 29.32
CA GLY A 364 28.81 -4.79 28.97
C GLY A 364 29.41 -4.83 27.55
N MET A 365 28.74 -4.19 26.58
CA MET A 365 29.21 -4.10 25.19
C MET A 365 30.32 -3.06 24.97
N ARG A 366 30.41 -2.05 25.84
CA ARG A 366 31.32 -0.91 25.70
C ARG A 366 32.79 -1.29 25.44
N GLN A 367 33.26 -2.40 26.00
CA GLN A 367 34.62 -2.90 25.78
C GLN A 367 34.89 -3.38 24.34
N TYR A 368 33.84 -3.62 23.55
CA TYR A 368 33.88 -4.09 22.16
C TYR A 368 33.65 -2.96 21.15
N TYR A 369 33.14 -1.83 21.60
CA TYR A 369 32.91 -0.66 20.76
C TYR A 369 34.20 0.16 20.62
N ASP A 370 34.49 0.56 19.39
CA ASP A 370 35.45 1.63 19.11
C ASP A 370 34.78 3.00 19.29
N ALA A 371 35.49 4.09 18.99
CA ALA A 371 34.98 5.44 19.17
C ALA A 371 33.82 5.79 18.22
N ASP A 372 33.68 5.08 17.10
CA ASP A 372 32.73 5.36 16.02
C ASP A 372 31.59 4.34 15.99
N THR A 373 31.55 3.45 16.98
CA THR A 373 30.44 2.53 17.21
C THR A 373 29.48 3.12 18.25
N VAL A 374 28.19 3.09 17.96
CA VAL A 374 27.11 3.56 18.82
C VAL A 374 26.05 2.48 18.99
N MET A 375 25.52 2.33 20.19
CA MET A 375 24.33 1.52 20.45
C MET A 375 23.09 2.39 20.30
N VAL A 376 22.17 1.97 19.44
CA VAL A 376 20.90 2.66 19.21
C VAL A 376 19.77 1.77 19.69
N VAL A 377 18.91 2.26 20.57
CA VAL A 377 17.65 1.62 20.93
C VAL A 377 16.54 2.44 20.28
N LEU A 378 16.03 1.95 19.16
CA LEU A 378 14.98 2.59 18.38
C LEU A 378 13.63 1.99 18.78
N THR A 379 12.72 2.79 19.33
CA THR A 379 11.37 2.29 19.61
C THR A 379 10.62 2.03 18.30
N ALA A 380 9.75 1.02 18.28
CA ALA A 380 8.90 0.71 17.14
C ALA A 380 8.01 1.91 16.77
N GLU A 381 7.58 2.69 17.76
CA GLU A 381 6.89 3.96 17.56
C GLU A 381 7.77 4.99 16.84
N ALA A 382 9.02 5.19 17.27
CA ALA A 382 9.94 6.10 16.59
C ALA A 382 10.14 5.71 15.12
N LEU A 383 10.33 4.41 14.85
CA LEU A 383 10.40 3.90 13.48
C LEU A 383 9.08 4.14 12.72
N ALA A 384 7.92 3.93 13.35
CA ALA A 384 6.62 4.22 12.75
C ALA A 384 6.49 5.69 12.34
N TYR A 385 6.93 6.62 13.19
CA TYR A 385 6.95 8.06 12.90
C TYR A 385 7.88 8.41 11.74
N ILE A 386 9.10 7.85 11.72
CA ILE A 386 10.05 8.02 10.60
C ILE A 386 9.40 7.57 9.28
N ILE A 387 8.80 6.38 9.27
CA ILE A 387 8.17 5.81 8.08
C ILE A 387 6.93 6.60 7.65
N ALA A 388 6.09 7.03 8.59
CA ALA A 388 4.93 7.86 8.30
C ALA A 388 5.35 9.21 7.68
N ALA A 389 6.41 9.83 8.19
CA ALA A 389 6.96 11.06 7.64
C ALA A 389 7.52 10.86 6.23
N TYR A 390 8.25 9.76 6.00
CA TYR A 390 8.80 9.42 4.68
C TYR A 390 7.70 9.24 3.62
N PHE A 391 6.60 8.57 3.96
CA PHE A 391 5.49 8.37 3.01
C PHE A 391 4.55 9.58 2.89
N SER A 392 4.63 10.55 3.80
CA SER A 392 3.92 11.82 3.66
C SER A 392 4.66 12.70 2.66
N ALA A 393 4.14 12.82 1.44
CA ALA A 393 4.76 13.64 0.40
C ALA A 393 5.01 15.09 0.85
N ILE A 394 4.14 15.66 1.69
CA ILE A 394 4.32 17.01 2.21
C ILE A 394 5.49 17.02 3.21
N THR A 395 5.48 16.12 4.19
CA THR A 395 6.49 16.10 5.26
C THR A 395 7.86 15.72 4.72
N ALA A 396 7.95 14.68 3.89
CA ALA A 396 9.19 14.25 3.25
C ALA A 396 9.78 15.38 2.40
N ASN A 397 8.99 16.07 1.58
CA ASN A 397 9.47 17.19 0.78
C ASN A 397 9.99 18.33 1.66
N GLU A 398 9.29 18.72 2.73
CA GLU A 398 9.78 19.79 3.62
C GLU A 398 11.09 19.42 4.32
N LEU A 399 11.19 18.17 4.78
CA LEU A 399 12.41 17.65 5.41
C LEU A 399 13.58 17.51 4.40
N GLU A 400 13.30 17.08 3.17
CA GLU A 400 14.27 17.03 2.08
C GLU A 400 14.67 18.42 1.58
N LEU A 401 13.76 19.40 1.58
CA LEU A 401 14.11 20.79 1.28
C LEU A 401 15.01 21.37 2.36
N ALA A 402 14.78 21.00 3.63
CA ALA A 402 15.63 21.38 4.73
C ALA A 402 17.01 20.72 4.63
N GLU A 403 17.08 19.41 4.46
CA GLU A 403 18.32 18.63 4.58
C GLU A 403 18.82 18.03 3.26
N GLY A 404 18.30 18.40 2.10
CA GLY A 404 18.70 17.84 0.80
C GLY A 404 18.25 16.40 0.52
N ALA A 405 18.26 15.51 1.52
CA ALA A 405 17.82 14.13 1.41
C ALA A 405 17.21 13.64 2.72
N PHE A 406 16.17 12.79 2.63
CA PHE A 406 15.50 12.25 3.82
C PHE A 406 16.46 11.39 4.69
N THR A 407 17.41 10.70 4.06
CA THR A 407 18.44 9.91 4.75
C THR A 407 19.31 10.74 5.68
N ASP A 408 19.53 12.02 5.37
CA ASP A 408 20.30 12.92 6.22
C ASP A 408 19.52 13.39 7.43
N VAL A 409 18.20 13.54 7.29
CA VAL A 409 17.31 13.92 8.39
C VAL A 409 17.34 12.85 9.49
N ILE A 410 17.30 11.58 9.09
CA ILE A 410 17.28 10.44 10.02
C ILE A 410 18.67 10.03 10.50
N ARG A 411 19.74 10.49 9.84
CA ARG A 411 21.14 10.19 10.19
C ARG A 411 21.46 10.49 11.65
N THR A 412 20.89 11.58 12.16
CA THR A 412 21.00 12.02 13.55
C THR A 412 20.71 10.92 14.57
N PHE A 413 19.84 9.96 14.24
CA PHE A 413 19.47 8.87 15.15
C PHE A 413 20.45 7.68 15.14
N PHE A 414 21.39 7.65 14.20
CA PHE A 414 22.31 6.53 13.99
C PHE A 414 23.80 6.91 14.05
N SER A 415 24.11 8.16 14.41
CA SER A 415 25.49 8.64 14.57
C SER A 415 25.57 9.45 15.86
N ARG A 416 26.56 9.15 16.70
CA ARG A 416 26.81 9.91 17.94
C ARG A 416 27.01 11.39 17.60
N ASP A 417 27.94 11.70 16.72
CA ASP A 417 28.34 13.08 16.50
C ASP A 417 27.15 13.91 15.96
N ARG A 418 26.38 13.34 15.03
CA ARG A 418 25.14 13.97 14.53
C ARG A 418 24.05 14.08 15.60
N PHE A 419 23.87 13.05 16.43
CA PHE A 419 22.93 13.10 17.56
C PHE A 419 23.23 14.27 18.48
N TYR A 420 24.50 14.57 18.74
CA TYR A 420 24.90 15.66 19.63
C TYR A 420 24.97 17.03 18.94
N GLU A 421 25.18 17.09 17.63
CA GLU A 421 25.24 18.32 16.84
C GLU A 421 23.85 18.81 16.40
N ASP A 422 22.98 17.91 15.94
CA ASP A 422 21.75 18.26 15.26
C ASP A 422 20.56 18.39 16.23
N LEU A 423 20.53 17.60 17.31
CA LEU A 423 19.46 17.67 18.31
C LEU A 423 19.73 18.73 19.37
N THR A 424 18.65 19.40 19.79
CA THR A 424 18.73 20.33 20.92
C THR A 424 19.06 19.60 22.22
N THR A 425 19.57 20.32 23.22
CA THR A 425 19.84 19.73 24.54
C THR A 425 18.55 19.21 25.19
N ASP A 426 17.42 19.87 24.96
CA ASP A 426 16.13 19.44 25.51
C ASP A 426 15.66 18.16 24.82
N ASP A 427 15.81 18.05 23.49
CA ASP A 427 15.40 16.85 22.76
C ASP A 427 16.26 15.63 23.10
N ARG A 428 17.58 15.80 23.28
CA ARG A 428 18.47 14.71 23.73
C ARG A 428 18.18 14.25 25.16
N ARG A 429 17.60 15.12 25.97
CA ARG A 429 17.20 14.80 27.34
C ARG A 429 15.85 14.09 27.40
N ARG A 430 15.09 14.04 26.29
CA ARG A 430 13.87 13.23 26.20
C ARG A 430 14.22 11.77 26.35
N THR A 431 13.86 11.21 27.49
CA THR A 431 14.02 9.78 27.77
C THR A 431 12.72 9.02 27.55
N ARG A 432 12.80 7.69 27.45
CA ARG A 432 11.61 6.82 27.42
C ARG A 432 10.74 6.88 28.68
N PHE A 433 11.21 7.53 29.76
CA PHE A 433 10.46 7.68 31.01
C PHE A 433 9.78 9.07 31.16
N ASP A 434 9.93 9.97 30.19
CA ASP A 434 9.48 11.36 30.33
C ASP A 434 7.97 11.58 30.11
N LEU A 435 7.25 10.64 29.50
CA LEU A 435 5.81 10.75 29.20
C LEU A 435 5.06 9.52 29.70
N ASP A 436 3.95 9.75 30.43
CA ASP A 436 3.01 8.75 30.99
C ASP A 436 3.61 7.59 31.82
N SER A 437 4.90 7.65 32.14
CA SER A 437 5.52 6.63 32.97
C SER A 437 4.95 6.68 34.39
N HIS A 438 4.47 5.54 34.89
CA HIS A 438 4.09 5.38 36.29
C HIS A 438 5.33 5.29 37.21
N TYR A 439 6.49 5.74 36.71
CA TYR A 439 7.77 5.67 37.38
C TYR A 439 7.89 6.81 38.40
N PRO A 440 8.31 6.52 39.64
CA PRO A 440 8.60 7.54 40.62
C PRO A 440 9.64 8.55 40.11
N ASP A 441 9.41 9.84 40.30
CA ASP A 441 10.27 10.94 39.80
C ASP A 441 11.76 10.73 40.14
N HIS A 442 12.07 10.28 41.36
CA HIS A 442 13.45 10.04 41.80
C HIS A 442 14.17 8.94 41.00
N LEU A 443 13.44 7.91 40.55
CA LEU A 443 14.02 6.84 39.71
C LEU A 443 14.20 7.31 38.26
N ARG A 444 13.29 8.17 37.76
CA ARG A 444 13.43 8.81 36.45
C ARG A 444 14.65 9.74 36.40
N ASP A 445 14.84 10.54 37.44
CA ASP A 445 16.00 11.44 37.53
C ASP A 445 17.32 10.66 37.64
N GLU A 446 17.33 9.57 38.42
CA GLU A 446 18.48 8.65 38.50
C GLU A 446 18.78 8.01 37.14
N TYR A 447 17.75 7.57 36.42
CA TYR A 447 17.89 7.04 35.08
C TYR A 447 18.48 8.07 34.13
N ALA A 448 17.90 9.28 34.08
CA ALA A 448 18.33 10.34 33.19
C ALA A 448 19.81 10.71 33.44
N GLN A 449 20.22 10.76 34.71
CA GLN A 449 21.61 10.99 35.07
C GLN A 449 22.53 9.88 34.55
N LYS A 450 22.17 8.60 34.77
CA LYS A 450 22.95 7.46 34.26
C LYS A 450 23.01 7.44 32.74
N TYR A 451 21.91 7.76 32.06
CA TYR A 451 21.84 7.79 30.60
C TYR A 451 22.79 8.85 30.00
N VAL A 452 22.77 10.08 30.53
CA VAL A 452 23.59 11.19 30.01
C VAL A 452 25.11 10.93 30.12
N GLU A 453 25.54 10.10 31.06
CA GLU A 453 26.96 9.70 31.21
C GLU A 453 27.47 8.76 30.09
N ARG A 454 26.60 8.28 29.21
CA ARG A 454 26.91 7.24 28.21
C ARG A 454 26.68 7.75 26.79
N GLU A 455 27.67 8.48 26.28
CA GLU A 455 27.60 9.16 24.98
C GLU A 455 27.43 8.21 23.76
N GLN A 456 27.73 6.92 23.92
CA GLN A 456 27.55 5.91 22.86
C GLN A 456 26.23 5.14 22.98
N LEU A 457 25.33 5.54 23.89
CA LEU A 457 23.99 4.97 24.01
C LEU A 457 22.96 6.01 23.57
N ILE A 458 22.24 5.72 22.51
CA ILE A 458 21.17 6.56 21.98
C ILE A 458 19.85 5.80 22.09
N VAL A 459 18.90 6.35 22.86
CA VAL A 459 17.52 5.83 22.93
C VAL A 459 16.62 6.78 22.15
N VAL A 460 16.04 6.30 21.05
CA VAL A 460 15.24 7.10 20.11
C VAL A 460 13.75 6.79 20.33
N THR A 461 13.00 7.81 20.75
CA THR A 461 11.55 7.72 21.01
C THR A 461 10.74 8.46 19.95
N GLY A 462 9.43 8.19 19.86
CA GLY A 462 8.53 8.88 18.93
C GLY A 462 8.56 10.40 19.09
N ASP A 463 8.53 10.89 20.33
CA ASP A 463 8.59 12.33 20.62
C ASP A 463 9.92 12.98 20.25
N MET A 464 11.03 12.24 20.35
CA MET A 464 12.34 12.73 19.91
C MET A 464 12.35 12.90 18.39
N VAL A 465 11.78 11.94 17.65
CA VAL A 465 11.63 12.03 16.19
C VAL A 465 10.72 13.20 15.80
N ASP A 466 9.56 13.33 16.43
CA ASP A 466 8.61 14.41 16.18
C ASP A 466 9.23 15.79 16.44
N ALA A 467 9.90 15.97 17.57
CA ALA A 467 10.59 17.22 17.91
C ALA A 467 11.69 17.56 16.90
N HIS A 468 12.52 16.58 16.53
CA HIS A 468 13.58 16.76 15.53
C HIS A 468 13.02 17.18 14.18
N PHE A 469 11.98 16.50 13.68
CA PHE A 469 11.37 16.82 12.40
C PHE A 469 10.74 18.21 12.39
N LYS A 470 10.02 18.59 13.45
CA LYS A 470 9.46 19.94 13.60
C LYS A 470 10.56 21.00 13.61
N ASN A 471 11.61 20.78 14.41
CA ASN A 471 12.75 21.71 14.47
C ASN A 471 13.46 21.81 13.11
N THR A 472 13.61 20.71 12.38
CA THR A 472 14.23 20.69 11.06
C THR A 472 13.44 21.55 10.05
N ILE A 473 12.12 21.41 10.05
CA ILE A 473 11.21 22.21 9.21
C ILE A 473 11.23 23.69 9.63
N ASP A 474 11.08 23.97 10.93
CA ASP A 474 10.98 25.32 11.47
C ASP A 474 12.29 26.12 11.32
N THR A 475 13.45 25.47 11.48
CA THR A 475 14.76 26.14 11.42
C THR A 475 15.11 26.58 9.99
N LYS A 476 14.47 25.99 8.96
CA LYS A 476 14.71 26.28 7.54
C LYS A 476 13.51 26.81 6.76
N GLY A 477 12.41 27.20 7.43
CA GLY A 477 11.40 28.14 6.88
C GLY A 477 11.96 29.47 6.33
N ARG A 478 13.27 29.70 6.47
CA ARG A 478 14.06 30.75 5.80
C ARG A 478 14.13 30.68 4.28
N ILE A 479 13.72 29.59 3.60
CA ILE A 479 13.62 29.62 2.13
C ILE A 479 12.62 30.69 1.67
N GLU A 480 11.55 30.94 2.42
CA GLU A 480 10.64 32.07 2.18
C GLU A 480 11.39 33.41 2.28
N HIS A 481 12.30 33.57 3.25
CA HIS A 481 13.15 34.77 3.36
C HIS A 481 14.19 34.91 2.24
N ILE A 482 14.71 33.79 1.71
CA ILE A 482 15.61 33.81 0.54
C ILE A 482 14.82 34.18 -0.72
N LEU A 483 13.63 33.61 -0.92
CA LEU A 483 12.75 33.92 -2.05
C LEU A 483 12.18 35.35 -1.98
N GLU A 484 11.87 35.87 -0.80
CA GLU A 484 11.54 37.29 -0.59
C GLU A 484 12.68 38.21 -1.03
N GLY A 485 13.93 37.79 -0.81
CA GLY A 485 15.12 38.51 -1.31
C GLY A 485 15.26 38.53 -2.84
N TYR A 486 14.69 37.55 -3.55
CA TYR A 486 14.64 37.51 -5.01
C TYR A 486 13.37 38.15 -5.61
N LEU A 487 12.29 38.26 -4.83
CA LEU A 487 11.03 38.90 -5.26
C LEU A 487 11.00 40.41 -4.98
N LEU A 488 11.93 40.94 -4.18
CA LEU A 488 12.10 42.37 -3.88
C LEU A 488 13.31 43.02 -4.60
N ALA A 489 13.94 42.31 -5.54
CA ALA A 489 14.88 42.85 -6.53
C ALA A 489 14.22 42.93 -7.90
#